data_AF-A0AAV8RR77-F1
#
_entry.id   AF-A0AAV8RR77-F1
#
_cell.length_a   1.000
_cell.length_b   1.000
_cell.length_c   1.000
_cell.angle_alpha   90.00
_cell.angle_beta   90.00
_cell.angle_gamma   90.00
#
_symmetry.space_group_name_H-M   'P 1'
#
loop_
_entity.id
_entity.type
_entity.pdbx_description
1 polymer ?
#
loop_
_entity_poly.entity_id
_entity_poly.type
_entity_poly.pdbx_seq_one_letter_code
_entity_poly.pdbx_strand_id
1 'polypeptide(L)' 'MYQNNGGTCAAIAGADYCVIAADTRLSVDYSKICKLADKCVMASSGFQGGSESSAEELGGKAFDLSTSAHKADELP' A
#
# COMPACT_ATOMS: atom_id res chain seq x y z
N MET A 1 18.60 0.53 -11.19
CA MET A 1 18.20 1.70 -12.01
C MET A 1 16.87 2.20 -11.46
N TYR A 2 16.73 3.48 -11.11
CA TYR A 2 15.47 4.02 -10.58
C TYR A 2 14.51 4.30 -11.73
N GLN A 3 13.29 3.77 -11.66
CA GLN A 3 12.24 4.03 -12.64
C GLN A 3 11.01 4.57 -11.93
N ASN A 4 10.46 5.68 -12.42
CA ASN A 4 9.19 6.18 -11.91
C ASN A 4 8.06 5.48 -12.67
N ASN A 5 7.51 4.42 -12.09
CA ASN A 5 6.32 3.70 -12.55
C ASN A 5 5.03 4.53 -12.41
N GLY A 6 5.10 5.76 -11.89
CA GLY A 6 3.97 6.68 -11.77
C GLY A 6 2.92 6.21 -10.79
N GLY A 7 1.66 6.58 -11.07
CA GLY A 7 0.52 6.28 -10.23
C GLY A 7 0.31 7.28 -9.09
N THR A 8 -0.77 7.10 -8.35
CA THR A 8 -1.21 7.91 -7.23
C THR A 8 -1.89 6.99 -6.22
N CYS A 9 -1.51 7.14 -4.96
CA CYS A 9 -2.19 6.51 -3.83
C CYS A 9 -2.65 7.58 -2.84
N ALA A 10 -3.80 7.37 -2.22
CA ALA A 10 -4.38 8.26 -1.22
C ALA A 10 -4.95 7.45 -0.05
N ALA A 11 -4.88 8.01 1.15
CA ALA A 11 -5.44 7.42 2.36
C ALA A 11 -6.32 8.43 3.10
N ILE A 12 -7.46 7.97 3.61
CA ILE A 12 -8.40 8.77 4.41
C ILE A 12 -8.67 8.03 5.72
N ALA A 13 -8.33 8.67 6.83
CA ALA A 13 -8.61 8.15 8.18
C ALA A 13 -10.01 8.58 8.63
N GLY A 14 -10.84 7.60 8.99
CA GLY A 14 -12.06 7.78 9.77
C GLY A 14 -11.78 7.65 11.27
N ALA A 15 -12.85 7.64 12.09
CA ALA A 15 -12.73 7.52 13.54
C ALA A 15 -12.19 6.15 13.99
N ASP A 16 -12.57 5.09 13.26
CA ASP A 16 -12.33 3.70 13.60
C ASP A 16 -11.82 2.87 12.40
N TYR A 17 -11.57 3.51 11.25
CA TYR A 17 -11.12 2.84 10.03
C TYR A 17 -10.18 3.75 9.22
N CYS A 18 -9.46 3.18 8.27
CA CYS A 18 -8.70 3.91 7.27
C CYS A 18 -8.98 3.29 5.89
N VAL A 19 -9.32 4.12 4.91
CA VAL A 19 -9.46 3.69 3.51
C VAL A 19 -8.21 4.11 2.76
N ILE A 20 -7.61 3.16 2.05
CA ILE A 20 -6.46 3.40 1.19
C ILE A 20 -6.86 2.99 -0.23
N ALA A 21 -6.63 3.87 -1.19
CA ALA A 21 -6.86 3.62 -2.60
C ALA A 21 -5.60 3.95 -3.41
N ALA A 22 -5.37 3.19 -4.47
CA ALA A 22 -4.31 3.43 -5.44
C ALA A 22 -4.83 3.11 -6.84
N ASP A 23 -4.39 3.86 -7.84
CA ASP A 23 -4.70 3.52 -9.22
C ASP A 23 -3.98 2.24 -9.66
N THR A 24 -4.56 1.50 -10.60
CA THR A 24 -4.01 0.23 -11.10
C THR A 24 -3.20 0.42 -12.39
N ARG A 25 -3.16 1.64 -12.94
CA ARG A 25 -2.40 1.95 -14.14
C ARG A 25 -0.90 1.79 -13.84
N LEU A 26 -0.19 1.05 -14.70
CA LEU A 26 1.23 0.67 -14.57
C LEU A 26 1.55 -0.33 -13.45
N SER A 27 0.54 -0.96 -12.84
CA SER A 27 0.69 -2.04 -11.85
C SER A 27 0.91 -3.42 -12.50
N VAL A 28 1.54 -3.47 -13.67
CA VAL A 28 1.73 -4.74 -14.42
C VAL A 28 2.57 -5.68 -13.55
N ASP A 29 1.95 -6.75 -13.07
CA ASP A 29 2.51 -7.77 -12.18
C ASP A 29 2.80 -7.34 -10.72
N TYR A 30 2.26 -6.21 -10.23
CA TYR A 30 2.38 -5.82 -8.81
C TYR A 30 1.25 -4.95 -8.29
N SER A 31 0.97 -5.01 -6.98
CA SER A 31 0.05 -4.07 -6.31
C SER A 31 0.81 -2.90 -5.68
N LYS A 32 0.33 -1.67 -5.87
CA LYS A 32 0.81 -0.48 -5.12
C LYS A 32 0.40 -0.47 -3.65
N ILE A 33 -0.48 -1.40 -3.26
CA ILE A 33 -0.97 -1.60 -1.90
C ILE A 33 -0.48 -2.97 -1.41
N CYS A 34 0.33 -2.97 -0.35
CA CYS A 34 0.92 -4.17 0.26
C CYS A 34 0.47 -4.31 1.71
N LYS A 35 -0.01 -5.51 2.10
CA LYS A 35 -0.32 -5.82 3.50
C LYS A 35 0.99 -6.03 4.26
N LEU A 36 1.17 -5.29 5.34
CA LEU A 36 2.39 -5.30 6.16
C LEU A 36 2.23 -6.12 7.44
N ALA A 37 1.05 -6.01 8.06
CA ALA A 37 0.62 -6.80 9.23
C ALA A 37 -0.91 -6.95 9.20
N ASP A 38 -1.51 -7.62 10.19
CA ASP A 38 -2.95 -7.89 10.19
C ASP A 38 -3.85 -6.66 10.08
N LYS A 39 -3.40 -5.51 10.61
CA LYS A 39 -4.11 -4.23 10.55
C LYS A 39 -3.26 -3.09 9.97
N CYS A 40 -2.17 -3.43 9.30
CA CYS A 40 -1.28 -2.45 8.70
C CYS A 40 -1.13 -2.71 7.20
N VAL A 41 -1.37 -1.68 6.41
CA VAL A 41 -1.23 -1.69 4.95
C VAL A 41 -0.40 -0.48 4.54
N MET A 42 0.53 -0.69 3.63
CA MET A 42 1.34 0.35 3.03
C MET A 42 0.88 0.58 1.59
N ALA A 43 0.76 1.85 1.19
CA ALA A 43 0.66 2.23 -0.21
C ALA A 43 1.86 3.07 -0.64
N SER A 44 2.39 2.79 -1.83
CA SER A 44 3.53 3.48 -2.40
C SER A 44 3.30 3.72 -3.89
N SER A 45 3.59 4.94 -4.34
CA SER A 45 3.60 5.32 -5.76
C SER A 45 5.00 5.78 -6.15
N GLY A 46 5.32 5.77 -7.45
CA GLY A 46 6.64 6.13 -7.92
C GLY A 46 7.47 4.91 -8.32
N PHE A 47 8.41 4.46 -7.48
CA PHE A 47 9.36 3.40 -7.84
C PHE A 47 9.05 2.07 -7.16
N GLN A 48 8.65 1.07 -7.95
CA GLN A 48 8.26 -0.26 -7.49
C GLN A 48 9.35 -0.93 -6.62
N GLY A 49 10.59 -0.96 -7.08
CA GLY A 49 11.68 -1.61 -6.35
C GLY A 49 12.02 -0.92 -5.02
N GLY A 50 11.66 0.35 -4.86
CA GLY A 50 11.78 1.05 -3.58
C GLY A 50 10.63 0.74 -2.63
N SER A 51 9.43 0.51 -3.16
CA SER A 51 8.24 0.13 -2.39
C SER A 51 8.43 -1.21 -1.67
N GLU A 52 9.00 -2.20 -2.36
CA GLU A 52 9.28 -3.53 -1.81
C GLU A 52 10.32 -3.48 -0.69
N SER A 53 11.45 -2.81 -0.90
CA SER A 53 12.48 -2.63 0.14
C SER A 53 11.95 -1.85 1.35
N SER A 54 11.10 -0.85 1.13
CA SER A 54 10.48 -0.08 2.22
C SER A 54 9.48 -0.91 3.02
N ALA A 55 8.71 -1.78 2.36
CA ALA A 55 7.80 -2.70 3.03
C ALA A 55 8.58 -3.70 3.89
N GLU A 56 9.68 -4.27 3.39
CA GLU A 56 10.51 -5.19 4.18
C GLU A 56 11.10 -4.51 5.42
N GLU A 57 11.63 -3.29 5.28
CA GLU A 57 12.18 -2.55 6.42
C GLU A 57 11.11 -2.16 7.45
N LEU A 58 9.94 -1.71 6.98
CA LEU A 58 8.87 -1.23 7.85
C LEU A 58 8.04 -2.36 8.45
N GLY A 59 8.10 -3.58 7.91
CA GLY A 59 7.42 -4.76 8.46
C GLY A 59 7.83 -5.07 9.90
N GLY A 60 9.10 -4.83 10.25
CA GLY A 60 9.60 -4.96 11.61
C GLY A 60 9.29 -3.78 12.54
N LYS A 61 8.70 -2.69 12.02
CA LYS A 61 8.47 -1.41 12.74
C LYS A 61 7.01 -0.94 12.68
N ALA A 62 6.11 -1.73 12.07
CA ALA A 62 4.74 -1.35 11.81
C ALA A 62 4.00 -1.05 13.13
N PHE A 63 3.52 0.19 13.28
CA PHE A 63 2.67 0.61 14.39
C PHE A 63 1.24 0.11 14.13
N ASP A 64 0.71 -0.71 15.05
CA ASP A 64 -0.61 -1.32 14.91
C ASP A 64 -1.72 -0.25 15.03
N LEU A 65 -2.41 0.05 13.92
CA LEU A 65 -3.68 0.76 13.99
C LEU A 65 -4.74 -0.25 14.42
N SER A 66 -5.46 -0.01 15.50
CA SER A 66 -6.30 -0.99 16.18
C SER A 66 -7.50 -1.56 15.38
N THR A 67 -7.69 -1.30 14.08
CA THR A 67 -8.82 -1.82 13.28
C THR A 67 -8.45 -2.38 11.90
N SER A 68 -9.22 -3.41 11.49
CA SER A 68 -9.04 -4.33 10.36
C SER A 68 -8.84 -3.68 8.98
N ALA A 69 -7.72 -3.99 8.32
CA ALA A 69 -7.49 -3.61 6.94
C ALA A 69 -7.92 -4.76 6.00
N HIS A 70 -9.00 -4.55 5.24
CA HIS A 70 -9.42 -5.46 4.18
C HIS A 70 -9.04 -4.88 2.82
N LYS A 71 -8.26 -5.62 2.02
CA LYS A 71 -8.01 -5.27 0.62
C LYS A 71 -9.33 -5.49 -0.13
N ALA A 72 -9.86 -4.46 -0.77
CA ALA A 72 -10.93 -4.64 -1.74
C ALA A 72 -10.30 -5.28 -2.99
N ASP A 73 -10.71 -6.51 -3.32
CA ASP A 73 -10.34 -7.14 -4.59
C ASP A 73 -10.77 -6.22 -5.75
N GLU A 74 -9.92 -6.10 -6.77
CA GLU A 74 -10.21 -5.34 -7.99
C GLU A 74 -11.57 -5.81 -8.54
N LEU A 75 -12.52 -4.88 -8.68
CA LEU A 75 -13.78 -5.14 -9.37
C LEU A 75 -13.47 -5.60 -10.80
N PRO A 76 -14.23 -6.60 -11.33
CA PRO A 76 -14.00 -7.15 -12.67
C PRO A 76 -14.16 -6.12 -13.78
#